data_AF-A0A7X6X1K9-F1
#
_entry.id   AF-A0A7X6X1K9-F1
#
_cell.length_a   1.000
_cell.length_b   1.000
_cell.length_c   1.000
_cell.angle_alpha   90.00
_cell.angle_beta   90.00
_cell.angle_gamma   90.00
#
_symmetry.space_group_name_H-M   'P 1'
#
loop_
_entity.id
_entity.type
_entity.pdbx_description
1 polymer ?
#
loop_
_entity_poly.entity_id
_entity_poly.type
_entity_poly.pdbx_seq_one_letter_code
_entity_poly.pdbx_strand_id
1 'polypeptide(L)'
;MSLARVVVTAQSNGALEMLQRRVGGILKGLAHVSKIYPDQYQIGKVNPDLVVAYAKGLRVEEIKSWYPGKPFIAVELVIHSTGIRSIKQIAEDKIIGIVAKHRRCANYFLEEITKSISLNNRLVTGCFDDVNKSISADVYLISGEMEEDTKNRALRVIPSHKLVMVSRTISPYSAAELINVTYEINREKKERGFVGYRRAVEA
;
A
#
# COMPACT_ATOMS: atom_id res chain seq x y z
N MET A 1 -0.93 -7.32 29.03
CA MET A 1 0.09 -7.65 28.01
C MET A 1 0.08 -6.54 26.98
N SER A 2 1.20 -5.88 26.68
CA SER A 2 1.20 -4.83 25.66
C SER A 2 1.29 -5.46 24.27
N LEU A 3 0.32 -5.14 23.41
CA LEU A 3 0.32 -5.59 22.03
C LEU A 3 1.54 -5.02 21.28
N ALA A 4 1.91 -5.64 20.16
CA ALA A 4 2.92 -5.12 19.25
C ALA A 4 2.54 -3.69 18.79
N ARG A 5 3.53 -2.80 18.72
CA ARG A 5 3.41 -1.45 18.16
C ARG A 5 3.90 -1.48 16.72
N VAL A 6 2.98 -1.37 15.79
CA VAL A 6 3.25 -1.41 14.35
C VAL A 6 3.13 0.00 13.80
N VAL A 7 4.15 0.44 13.07
CA VAL A 7 4.12 1.71 12.35
C VAL A 7 3.98 1.42 10.85
N VAL A 8 3.02 2.07 10.20
CA VAL A 8 2.91 2.12 8.75
C VAL A 8 3.46 3.43 8.19
N THR A 9 4.06 3.39 7.02
CA THR A 9 4.53 4.59 6.32
C THR A 9 4.47 4.43 4.79
N ALA A 10 4.24 5.53 4.08
CA ALA A 10 4.10 5.57 2.62
C ALA A 10 4.40 6.96 2.09
N GLN A 11 4.70 7.05 0.79
CA GLN A 11 5.10 8.31 0.13
C GLN A 11 3.96 9.29 -0.13
N SER A 12 2.71 8.84 -0.13
CA SER A 12 1.53 9.68 -0.32
C SER A 12 0.54 9.46 0.82
N ASN A 13 -0.20 10.51 1.16
CA ASN A 13 -1.22 10.47 2.21
C ASN A 13 -2.28 9.41 1.89
N GLY A 14 -2.77 9.37 0.64
CA GLY A 14 -3.74 8.35 0.20
C GLY A 14 -3.25 6.91 0.40
N ALA A 15 -1.99 6.62 0.07
CA ALA A 15 -1.38 5.31 0.32
C ALA A 15 -1.21 5.04 1.81
N LEU A 16 -0.82 6.05 2.59
CA LEU A 16 -0.65 5.93 4.04
C LEU A 16 -1.97 5.62 4.76
N GLU A 17 -3.04 6.35 4.46
CA GLU A 17 -4.37 6.12 5.03
C GLU A 17 -4.91 4.73 4.63
N MET A 18 -4.67 4.32 3.39
CA MET A 18 -5.07 3.00 2.92
C MET A 18 -4.28 1.90 3.67
N LEU A 19 -2.96 2.03 3.78
CA LEU A 19 -2.13 1.07 4.50
C LEU A 19 -2.52 0.98 5.97
N GLN A 20 -2.71 2.11 6.65
CA GLN A 20 -3.08 2.14 8.06
C GLN A 20 -4.39 1.38 8.31
N ARG A 21 -5.41 1.64 7.48
CA ARG A 21 -6.70 0.94 7.58
C ARG A 21 -6.57 -0.56 7.30
N ARG A 22 -5.84 -0.95 6.24
CA ARG A 22 -5.71 -2.37 5.84
C ARG A 22 -4.86 -3.17 6.82
N VAL A 23 -3.68 -2.67 7.19
CA VAL A 23 -2.80 -3.30 8.19
C VAL A 23 -3.50 -3.35 9.55
N GLY A 24 -4.18 -2.26 9.95
CA GLY A 24 -5.00 -2.23 11.18
C GLY A 24 -6.13 -3.26 11.18
N GLY A 25 -6.77 -3.48 10.04
CA GLY A 25 -7.78 -4.53 9.88
C GLY A 25 -7.19 -5.94 9.98
N ILE A 26 -6.06 -6.20 9.31
CA ILE A 26 -5.37 -7.50 9.33
C ILE A 26 -4.86 -7.84 10.74
N LEU A 27 -4.29 -6.86 11.44
CA LEU A 27 -3.68 -7.04 12.76
C LEU A 27 -4.62 -6.71 13.92
N LYS A 28 -5.93 -6.65 13.67
CA LYS A 28 -6.93 -6.31 14.69
C LYS A 28 -6.86 -7.32 15.84
N GLY A 29 -6.59 -6.83 17.04
CA GLY A 29 -6.42 -7.65 18.24
C GLY A 29 -5.01 -8.23 18.44
N LEU A 30 -4.10 -8.06 17.47
CA LEU A 30 -2.70 -8.48 17.56
C LEU A 30 -1.73 -7.31 17.77
N ALA A 31 -2.06 -6.12 17.25
CA ALA A 31 -1.20 -4.95 17.32
C ALA A 31 -1.96 -3.63 17.44
N HIS A 32 -1.29 -2.61 17.98
CA HIS A 32 -1.65 -1.21 17.78
C HIS A 32 -0.94 -0.69 16.52
N VAL A 33 -1.72 -0.25 15.53
CA VAL A 33 -1.20 0.24 14.25
C VAL A 33 -1.32 1.76 14.17
N SER A 34 -0.19 2.46 14.06
CA SER A 34 -0.11 3.91 13.85
C SER A 34 0.53 4.23 12.51
N LYS A 35 0.31 5.45 12.00
CA LYS A 35 0.92 5.96 10.77
C LYS A 35 1.99 7.00 11.09
N ILE A 36 3.09 7.00 10.34
CA ILE A 36 4.13 8.03 10.39
C ILE A 36 4.36 8.53 8.97
N TYR A 37 4.30 9.85 8.81
CA TYR A 37 4.57 10.46 7.52
C TYR A 37 6.10 10.56 7.30
N PRO A 38 6.60 10.25 6.08
CA PRO A 38 8.03 10.29 5.76
C PRO A 38 8.72 11.66 5.92
N ASP A 39 7.95 12.74 6.07
CA ASP A 39 8.43 14.12 6.25
C ASP A 39 8.32 14.60 7.71
N GLN A 40 7.82 13.76 8.63
CA GLN A 40 7.65 14.15 10.02
C GLN A 40 8.91 13.93 10.85
N TYR A 41 9.19 14.89 11.74
CA TYR A 41 10.27 14.86 12.72
C TYR A 41 10.17 13.73 13.77
N GLN A 42 9.17 12.85 13.64
CA GLN A 42 8.94 11.68 14.50
C GLN A 42 9.65 10.42 14.01
N ILE A 43 10.17 10.42 12.78
CA ILE A 43 10.96 9.32 12.23
C ILE A 43 12.19 9.08 13.10
N GLY A 44 12.38 7.84 13.55
CA GLY A 44 13.44 7.46 14.49
C GLY A 44 13.18 7.84 15.96
N LYS A 45 12.15 8.66 16.27
CA LYS A 45 11.72 8.95 17.65
C LYS A 45 10.68 7.97 18.17
N VAL A 46 9.86 7.44 17.27
CA VAL A 46 8.96 6.33 17.59
C VAL A 46 9.78 5.05 17.62
N ASN A 47 9.60 4.26 18.67
CA ASN A 47 10.26 2.97 18.83
C ASN A 47 9.26 1.84 18.53
N PRO A 48 8.97 1.53 17.25
CA PRO A 48 8.06 0.46 16.89
C PRO A 48 8.67 -0.92 17.18
N ASP A 49 7.80 -1.91 17.27
CA ASP A 49 8.21 -3.32 17.26
C ASP A 49 8.28 -3.85 15.82
N LEU A 50 7.49 -3.30 14.90
CA LEU A 50 7.48 -3.63 13.47
C LEU A 50 7.20 -2.37 12.63
N VAL A 51 7.94 -2.23 11.52
CA VAL A 51 7.74 -1.18 10.52
C VAL A 51 7.16 -1.78 9.25
N VAL A 52 6.16 -1.12 8.66
CA VAL A 52 5.47 -1.57 7.47
C VAL A 52 5.47 -0.45 6.44
N ALA A 53 5.91 -0.73 5.22
CA ALA A 53 5.92 0.24 4.12
C ALA A 53 5.45 -0.37 2.81
N TYR A 54 4.96 0.45 1.87
CA TYR A 54 4.59 -0.04 0.54
C TYR A 54 5.82 -0.44 -0.28
N ALA A 55 5.90 -1.71 -0.73
CA ALA A 55 7.08 -2.33 -1.31
C ALA A 55 7.60 -1.68 -2.60
N LYS A 56 6.73 -1.07 -3.40
CA LYS A 56 7.12 -0.47 -4.69
C LYS A 56 7.32 1.06 -4.60
N GLY A 57 7.49 1.59 -3.39
CA GLY A 57 7.82 3.00 -3.17
C GLY A 57 9.29 3.30 -3.52
N LEU A 58 9.57 4.49 -4.05
CA LEU A 58 10.94 4.93 -4.36
C LEU A 58 11.91 4.96 -3.16
N ARG A 59 11.36 4.98 -1.95
CA ARG A 59 12.09 5.27 -0.70
C ARG A 59 11.98 4.12 0.29
N VAL A 60 11.69 2.89 -0.16
CA VAL A 60 11.54 1.74 0.74
C VAL A 60 12.83 1.46 1.51
N GLU A 61 13.97 1.45 0.83
CA GLU A 61 15.27 1.27 1.47
C GLU A 61 15.64 2.43 2.40
N GLU A 62 15.29 3.66 2.02
CA GLU A 62 15.47 4.84 2.88
C GLU A 62 14.61 4.76 4.15
N ILE A 63 13.35 4.33 4.01
CA ILE A 63 12.47 4.12 5.17
C ILE A 63 13.04 3.03 6.08
N LYS A 64 13.56 1.94 5.51
CA LYS A 64 14.17 0.85 6.27
C LYS A 64 15.38 1.32 7.06
N SER A 65 16.21 2.21 6.49
CA SER A 65 17.40 2.74 7.17
C SER A 65 17.05 3.64 8.37
N TRP A 66 15.85 4.24 8.42
CA TRP A 66 15.38 5.04 9.55
C TRP A 66 15.10 4.22 10.82
N TYR A 67 14.94 2.90 10.71
CA TYR A 67 14.64 2.01 11.83
C TYR A 67 15.63 0.84 11.89
N PRO A 68 16.93 1.12 12.17
CA PRO A 68 17.95 0.09 12.17
C PRO A 68 17.66 -0.99 13.22
N GLY A 69 17.82 -2.26 12.84
CA GLY A 69 17.60 -3.40 13.73
C GLY A 69 16.14 -3.70 14.07
N LYS A 70 15.18 -3.02 13.43
CA LYS A 70 13.76 -3.33 13.57
C LYS A 70 13.28 -4.26 12.46
N PRO A 71 12.36 -5.20 12.75
CA PRO A 71 11.62 -5.91 11.72
C PRO A 71 10.96 -4.92 10.77
N PHE A 72 11.10 -5.18 9.47
CA PHE A 72 10.61 -4.31 8.40
C PHE A 72 9.92 -5.17 7.34
N ILE A 73 8.65 -4.86 7.05
CA ILE A 73 7.87 -5.55 6.01
C ILE A 73 7.51 -4.55 4.91
N ALA A 74 7.98 -4.86 3.70
CA ALA A 74 7.59 -4.19 2.48
C ALA A 74 6.32 -4.87 1.94
N VAL A 75 5.16 -4.25 2.10
CA VAL A 75 3.88 -4.83 1.66
C VAL A 75 3.63 -4.62 0.18
N GLU A 76 3.26 -5.69 -0.50
CA GLU A 76 2.81 -5.64 -1.89
C GLU A 76 1.31 -5.38 -1.95
N LEU A 77 0.89 -4.69 -3.01
CA LEU A 77 -0.52 -4.49 -3.31
C LEU A 77 -0.93 -5.35 -4.51
N VAL A 78 -2.17 -5.82 -4.48
CA VAL A 78 -2.82 -6.55 -5.56
C VAL A 78 -4.18 -5.93 -5.85
N ILE A 79 -4.71 -6.15 -7.05
CA ILE A 79 -6.04 -5.65 -7.39
C ILE A 79 -7.09 -6.35 -6.52
N HIS A 80 -7.94 -5.55 -5.88
CA HIS A 80 -9.04 -6.08 -5.10
C HIS A 80 -10.14 -6.63 -6.01
N SER A 81 -10.92 -7.61 -5.55
CA SER A 81 -11.98 -8.24 -6.35
C SER A 81 -13.01 -7.24 -6.91
N THR A 82 -13.25 -6.13 -6.22
CA THR A 82 -14.09 -5.03 -6.72
C THR A 82 -13.43 -4.28 -7.87
N GLY A 83 -12.11 -4.03 -7.80
CA GLY A 83 -11.34 -3.44 -8.89
C GLY A 83 -11.31 -4.34 -10.13
N ILE A 84 -11.18 -5.67 -9.94
CA ILE A 84 -11.26 -6.64 -11.05
C ILE A 84 -12.62 -6.55 -11.75
N ARG A 85 -13.71 -6.51 -10.97
CA ARG A 85 -15.06 -6.38 -11.51
C ARG A 85 -15.25 -5.08 -12.29
N SER A 86 -14.78 -3.95 -11.76
CA SER A 86 -14.87 -2.66 -12.45
C SER A 86 -14.11 -2.65 -13.78
N ILE A 87 -12.93 -3.29 -13.85
CA ILE A 87 -12.17 -3.39 -15.10
C ILE A 87 -12.90 -4.29 -16.12
N LYS A 88 -13.43 -5.44 -15.70
CA LYS A 88 -14.15 -6.38 -16.57
C LYS A 88 -15.46 -5.83 -17.16
N GLN A 89 -16.01 -4.76 -16.57
CA GLN A 89 -17.22 -4.10 -17.08
C GLN A 89 -16.93 -3.14 -18.25
N ILE A 90 -15.65 -2.85 -18.52
CA ILE A 90 -15.27 -2.04 -19.67
C ILE A 90 -15.48 -2.86 -20.94
N ALA A 91 -16.17 -2.29 -21.93
CA ALA A 91 -16.42 -2.97 -23.19
C ALA A 91 -15.11 -3.30 -23.94
N GLU A 92 -15.04 -4.46 -24.59
CA GLU A 92 -13.81 -5.00 -25.18
C GLU A 92 -13.26 -4.15 -26.35
N ASP A 93 -14.12 -3.39 -27.02
CA ASP A 93 -13.77 -2.48 -28.12
C ASP A 93 -13.01 -1.23 -27.66
N LYS A 94 -12.97 -0.96 -26.35
CA LYS A 94 -12.38 0.26 -25.77
C LYS A 94 -10.87 0.17 -25.63
N ILE A 95 -10.22 1.31 -25.86
CA ILE A 95 -8.82 1.54 -25.50
C ILE A 95 -8.77 1.96 -24.03
N ILE A 96 -7.99 1.22 -23.24
CA ILE A 96 -7.83 1.47 -21.81
C ILE A 96 -6.49 2.16 -21.56
N GLY A 97 -6.55 3.37 -21.00
CA GLY A 97 -5.39 4.15 -20.59
C GLY A 97 -5.06 3.95 -19.11
N ILE A 98 -3.93 3.33 -18.80
CA ILE A 98 -3.45 3.16 -17.42
C ILE A 98 -2.55 4.34 -17.09
N VAL A 99 -2.98 5.17 -16.15
CA VAL A 99 -2.30 6.44 -15.86
C VAL A 99 -2.05 6.62 -14.37
N ALA A 100 -0.92 7.26 -14.07
CA ALA A 100 -0.48 7.54 -12.71
C ALA A 100 0.30 8.86 -12.64
N LYS A 101 0.76 9.22 -11.44
CA LYS A 101 1.64 10.39 -11.27
C LYS A 101 2.97 10.28 -12.03
N HIS A 102 3.52 9.06 -12.12
CA HIS A 102 4.78 8.79 -12.83
C HIS A 102 4.60 7.58 -13.73
N ARG A 103 5.30 7.55 -14.89
CA ARG A 103 5.23 6.45 -15.85
C ARG A 103 5.60 5.09 -15.23
N ARG A 104 6.60 5.04 -14.33
CA ARG A 104 6.92 3.79 -13.60
C ARG A 104 5.75 3.27 -12.76
N CYS A 105 4.97 4.16 -12.14
CA CYS A 105 3.84 3.79 -11.30
C CYS A 105 2.70 3.22 -12.17
N ALA A 106 2.49 3.82 -13.35
CA ALA A 106 1.54 3.31 -14.33
C ALA A 106 1.98 1.93 -14.87
N ASN A 107 3.27 1.73 -15.16
CA ASN A 107 3.79 0.45 -15.61
C ASN A 107 3.65 -0.65 -14.55
N TYR A 108 3.95 -0.36 -13.28
CA TYR A 108 3.72 -1.32 -12.20
C TYR A 108 2.23 -1.66 -12.04
N PHE A 109 1.37 -0.67 -12.21
CA PHE A 109 -0.07 -0.89 -12.12
C PHE A 109 -0.60 -1.70 -13.32
N LEU A 110 -0.08 -1.45 -14.53
CA LEU A 110 -0.32 -2.28 -15.71
C LEU A 110 0.11 -3.74 -15.47
N GLU A 111 1.30 -3.96 -14.93
CA GLU A 111 1.79 -5.31 -14.59
C GLU A 111 0.87 -6.02 -13.60
N GLU A 112 0.34 -5.31 -12.59
CA GLU A 112 -0.63 -5.87 -11.65
C GLU A 112 -1.96 -6.22 -12.34
N ILE A 113 -2.43 -5.39 -13.27
CA ILE A 113 -3.64 -5.65 -14.06
C ILE A 113 -3.45 -6.91 -14.91
N THR A 114 -2.36 -7.01 -15.66
CA THR A 114 -2.13 -8.15 -16.57
C THR A 114 -1.91 -9.46 -15.83
N LYS A 115 -1.32 -9.43 -14.61
CA LYS A 115 -1.23 -10.62 -13.74
C LYS A 115 -2.58 -11.04 -13.16
N SER A 116 -3.50 -10.08 -12.96
CA SER A 116 -4.77 -10.33 -12.26
C SER A 116 -5.92 -10.65 -13.21
N ILE A 117 -5.88 -10.17 -14.46
CA ILE A 117 -7.01 -10.19 -15.40
C ILE A 117 -6.49 -10.40 -16.83
N SER A 118 -7.10 -11.34 -17.55
CA SER A 118 -6.98 -11.42 -19.01
C SER A 118 -7.96 -10.45 -19.66
N LEU A 119 -7.45 -9.59 -20.55
CA LEU A 119 -8.21 -8.55 -21.24
C LEU A 119 -7.95 -8.65 -22.75
N ASN A 120 -9.00 -8.46 -23.55
CA ASN A 120 -8.91 -8.34 -25.01
C ASN A 120 -8.69 -6.87 -25.44
N ASN A 121 -8.86 -5.92 -24.52
CA ASN A 121 -8.71 -4.49 -24.78
C ASN A 121 -7.30 -4.12 -25.21
N ARG A 122 -7.19 -3.09 -26.06
CA ARG A 122 -5.93 -2.41 -26.30
C ARG A 122 -5.55 -1.57 -25.07
N LEU A 123 -4.36 -1.79 -24.53
CA LEU A 123 -3.84 -1.08 -23.37
C LEU A 123 -2.80 -0.03 -23.77
N VAL A 124 -2.88 1.15 -23.18
CA VAL A 124 -1.87 2.22 -23.29
C VAL A 124 -1.50 2.71 -21.89
N THR A 125 -0.25 3.12 -21.66
CA THR A 125 0.26 3.47 -20.32
C THR A 125 1.04 4.79 -20.32
N GLY A 126 0.91 5.59 -19.26
CA GLY A 126 1.76 6.75 -19.02
C GLY A 126 1.39 7.57 -17.79
N CYS A 127 1.75 8.84 -17.77
CA CYS A 127 1.46 9.72 -16.64
C CYS A 127 0.27 10.65 -16.90
N PHE A 128 -0.21 11.33 -15.87
CA PHE A 128 -1.27 12.34 -16.00
C PHE A 128 -0.90 13.45 -17.01
N ASP A 129 0.38 13.79 -17.15
CA ASP A 129 0.83 14.84 -18.08
C ASP A 129 0.86 14.40 -19.55
N ASP A 130 0.81 13.08 -19.81
CA ASP A 130 0.74 12.46 -21.13
C ASP A 130 -0.70 12.45 -21.70
N VAL A 131 -1.70 12.57 -20.82
CA VAL A 131 -3.12 12.56 -21.17
C VAL A 131 -3.41 13.71 -22.14
N ASN A 132 -4.10 13.42 -23.24
CA ASN A 132 -4.40 14.36 -24.33
C ASN A 132 -3.19 14.89 -25.11
N LYS A 133 -1.97 14.42 -24.82
CA LYS A 133 -0.76 14.74 -25.60
C LYS A 133 -0.27 13.54 -26.40
N SER A 134 0.05 12.47 -25.68
CA SER A 134 0.62 11.23 -26.24
C SER A 134 -0.24 10.01 -25.94
N ILE A 135 -1.23 10.14 -25.04
CA ILE A 135 -2.16 9.08 -24.66
C ILE A 135 -3.60 9.50 -24.92
N SER A 136 -4.22 8.83 -25.90
CA SER A 136 -5.65 8.89 -26.18
C SER A 136 -6.28 7.54 -25.85
N ALA A 137 -7.24 7.53 -24.93
CA ALA A 137 -7.96 6.34 -24.50
C ALA A 137 -9.45 6.66 -24.28
N ASP A 138 -10.29 5.64 -24.38
CA ASP A 138 -11.72 5.77 -24.13
C ASP A 138 -12.03 5.80 -22.63
N VAL A 139 -11.29 4.99 -21.87
CA VAL A 139 -11.42 4.85 -20.41
C VAL A 139 -10.02 4.89 -19.80
N TYR A 140 -9.88 5.60 -18.68
CA TYR A 140 -8.64 5.71 -17.92
C TYR A 140 -8.75 4.97 -16.59
N LEU A 141 -7.79 4.09 -16.32
CA LEU A 141 -7.64 3.40 -15.04
C LEU A 141 -6.62 4.12 -14.17
N ILE A 142 -7.03 4.39 -12.93
CA ILE A 142 -6.15 4.95 -11.90
C ILE A 142 -6.28 4.12 -10.65
N SER A 143 -5.18 3.96 -9.93
CA SER A 143 -5.18 3.21 -8.69
C SER A 143 -5.87 3.97 -7.54
N GLY A 144 -6.66 3.24 -6.74
CA GLY A 144 -7.49 3.76 -5.65
C GLY A 144 -6.75 4.64 -4.63
N GLU A 145 -5.53 4.30 -4.25
CA GLU A 145 -4.73 5.09 -3.29
C GLU A 145 -4.24 6.43 -3.84
N MET A 146 -4.41 6.68 -5.14
CA MET A 146 -4.12 7.97 -5.78
C MET A 146 -5.34 8.89 -5.82
N GLU A 147 -6.40 8.64 -5.05
CA GLU A 147 -7.64 9.45 -5.07
C GLU A 147 -7.36 10.96 -4.90
N GLU A 148 -6.44 11.32 -4.00
CA GLU A 148 -6.06 12.72 -3.77
C GLU A 148 -5.30 13.32 -4.97
N ASP A 149 -4.29 12.60 -5.50
CA ASP A 149 -3.59 13.01 -6.74
C ASP A 149 -4.57 13.08 -7.93
N THR A 150 -5.60 12.22 -7.95
CA THR A 150 -6.64 12.18 -8.98
C THR A 150 -7.49 13.44 -8.94
N LYS A 151 -7.97 13.83 -7.75
CA LYS A 151 -8.74 15.06 -7.54
C LYS A 151 -7.93 16.30 -7.90
N ASN A 152 -6.65 16.32 -7.55
CA ASN A 152 -5.79 17.48 -7.73
C ASN A 152 -5.23 17.63 -9.15
N ARG A 153 -5.04 16.52 -9.89
CA ARG A 153 -4.39 16.53 -11.21
C ARG A 153 -5.21 15.82 -12.28
N ALA A 154 -5.55 14.55 -12.08
CA ALA A 154 -6.16 13.73 -13.12
C ALA A 154 -7.51 14.30 -13.59
N LEU A 155 -8.38 14.76 -12.70
CA LEU A 155 -9.66 15.37 -13.06
C LEU A 155 -9.54 16.70 -13.83
N ARG A 156 -8.35 17.32 -13.86
CA ARG A 156 -8.10 18.50 -14.71
C ARG A 156 -7.90 18.14 -16.17
N VAL A 157 -7.55 16.89 -16.47
CA VAL A 157 -7.17 16.41 -17.81
C VAL A 157 -8.02 15.24 -18.30
N ILE A 158 -8.64 14.47 -17.41
CA ILE A 158 -9.52 13.33 -17.69
C ILE A 158 -10.94 13.67 -17.22
N PRO A 159 -11.94 13.63 -18.12
CA PRO A 159 -13.35 13.73 -17.72
C PRO A 159 -13.75 12.63 -16.74
N SER A 160 -14.51 12.98 -15.69
CA SER A 160 -14.89 12.03 -14.62
C SER A 160 -15.61 10.77 -15.14
N HIS A 161 -16.43 10.89 -16.18
CA HIS A 161 -17.15 9.76 -16.78
C HIS A 161 -16.24 8.77 -17.55
N LYS A 162 -15.00 9.16 -17.86
CA LYS A 162 -13.98 8.29 -18.48
C LYS A 162 -13.05 7.66 -17.45
N LEU A 163 -13.23 7.94 -16.17
CA LEU A 163 -12.27 7.61 -15.13
C LEU A 163 -12.78 6.44 -14.27
N VAL A 164 -11.99 5.37 -14.18
CA VAL A 164 -12.28 4.23 -13.33
C VAL A 164 -11.19 4.11 -12.27
N MET A 165 -11.59 4.31 -11.01
CA MET A 165 -10.72 4.10 -9.86
C MET A 165 -10.70 2.61 -9.51
N VAL A 166 -9.52 2.01 -9.57
CA VAL A 166 -9.34 0.57 -9.33
C VAL A 166 -8.86 0.36 -7.90
N SER A 167 -9.69 -0.31 -7.09
CA SER A 167 -9.33 -0.63 -5.71
C SER A 167 -8.23 -1.70 -5.65
N ARG A 168 -7.21 -1.49 -4.81
CA ARG A 168 -6.13 -2.44 -4.52
C ARG A 168 -6.05 -2.76 -3.05
N THR A 169 -5.62 -3.97 -2.69
CA THR A 169 -5.46 -4.44 -1.30
C THR A 169 -4.07 -5.01 -1.04
N ILE A 170 -3.71 -5.21 0.23
CA ILE A 170 -2.48 -5.91 0.61
C ILE A 170 -2.55 -7.35 0.07
N SER A 171 -1.46 -7.81 -0.54
CA SER A 171 -1.37 -9.17 -1.08
C SER A 171 -1.57 -10.22 0.02
N PRO A 172 -2.15 -11.40 -0.28
CA PRO A 172 -2.28 -12.46 0.72
C PRO A 172 -0.94 -12.88 1.35
N TYR A 173 0.14 -12.87 0.56
CA TYR A 173 1.49 -13.17 1.04
C TYR A 173 1.97 -12.15 2.07
N SER A 174 1.88 -10.85 1.75
CA SER A 174 2.25 -9.79 2.71
C SER A 174 1.34 -9.78 3.93
N ALA A 175 0.05 -10.13 3.79
CA ALA A 175 -0.86 -10.26 4.92
C ALA A 175 -0.44 -11.41 5.86
N ALA A 176 -0.08 -12.57 5.31
CA ALA A 176 0.41 -13.70 6.09
C ALA A 176 1.72 -13.37 6.83
N GLU A 177 2.66 -12.70 6.15
CA GLU A 177 3.92 -12.25 6.73
C GLU A 177 3.69 -11.26 7.90
N LEU A 178 2.80 -10.28 7.70
CA LEU A 178 2.42 -9.33 8.75
C LEU A 178 1.89 -10.04 10.00
N ILE A 179 1.01 -11.04 9.83
CA ILE A 179 0.42 -11.79 10.93
C ILE A 179 1.51 -12.61 11.65
N ASN A 180 2.34 -13.33 10.89
CA ASN A 180 3.37 -14.20 11.46
C ASN A 180 4.40 -13.41 12.28
N VAL A 181 4.97 -12.36 11.70
CA VAL A 181 5.97 -11.53 12.38
C VAL A 181 5.37 -10.83 13.61
N THR A 182 4.14 -10.34 13.51
CA THR A 182 3.45 -9.73 14.66
C THR A 182 3.21 -10.73 15.79
N TYR A 183 2.85 -11.97 15.46
CA TYR A 183 2.67 -13.05 16.43
C TYR A 183 3.99 -13.39 17.14
N GLU A 184 5.08 -13.53 16.39
CA GLU A 184 6.43 -13.79 16.93
C GLU A 184 6.86 -12.69 17.91
N ILE A 185 6.68 -11.42 17.54
CA ILE A 185 6.96 -10.27 18.42
C ILE A 185 6.16 -10.37 19.73
N ASN A 186 4.87 -10.68 19.65
CA ASN A 186 4.02 -10.79 20.84
C ASN A 186 4.44 -11.98 21.73
N ARG A 187 4.87 -13.10 21.13
CA ARG A 187 5.39 -14.26 21.86
C ARG A 187 6.66 -13.90 22.62
N GLU A 188 7.63 -13.27 21.97
CA GLU A 188 8.87 -12.83 22.62
C GLU A 188 8.62 -11.85 23.77
N LYS A 189 7.68 -10.91 23.58
CA LYS A 189 7.29 -9.97 24.65
C LYS A 189 6.70 -10.69 25.86
N LYS A 190 5.87 -11.71 25.63
CA LYS A 190 5.30 -12.54 26.71
C LYS A 190 6.39 -13.27 27.48
N GLU A 191 7.34 -13.89 26.78
CA GLU A 191 8.45 -14.62 27.39
C GLU A 191 9.35 -13.70 28.23
N ARG A 192 9.74 -12.52 27.69
CA ARG A 192 10.52 -11.53 28.45
C ARG A 192 9.78 -11.02 29.68
N GLY A 193 8.47 -10.78 29.57
CA GLY A 193 7.63 -10.40 30.70
C GLY A 193 7.58 -11.46 31.79
N PHE A 194 7.52 -12.74 31.42
CA PHE A 194 7.52 -13.86 32.36
C PHE A 194 8.87 -14.01 33.07
N VAL A 195 9.98 -13.91 32.34
CA VAL A 195 11.33 -13.94 32.93
C VAL A 195 11.56 -12.76 33.87
N GLY A 196 11.12 -11.56 33.50
CA GLY A 196 11.21 -10.37 34.36
C GLY A 196 10.41 -10.51 35.65
N TYR A 197 9.19 -11.05 35.57
CA TYR A 197 8.38 -11.35 36.74
C TYR A 197 9.05 -12.38 37.65
N ARG A 198 9.54 -13.49 37.10
CA ARG A 198 10.19 -14.56 37.87
C ARG A 198 11.40 -14.05 38.64
N ARG A 199 12.26 -13.23 38.01
CA ARG A 199 13.41 -12.59 38.67
C ARG A 199 13.00 -11.60 39.77
N ALA A 200 11.87 -10.91 39.61
CA ALA A 200 11.36 -9.99 40.63
C ALA A 200 10.71 -10.71 41.82
N VAL A 201 10.23 -11.94 41.64
CA VAL A 201 9.68 -12.78 42.72
C VAL A 201 10.78 -13.55 43.46
N GLU A 202 11.88 -13.88 42.78
CA GLU A 202 13.04 -14.60 43.34
C GLU A 202 14.08 -13.67 44.03
N ALA A 203 13.88 -12.34 44.03
CA ALA A 203 14.75 -11.34 44.65
C ALA A 203 14.14 -10.76 45.94
#